data_AF-A0A357IBE6-F1
#
_entry.id   AF-A0A357IBE6-F1
#
_cell.length_a   1.000
_cell.length_b   1.000
_cell.length_c   1.000
_cell.angle_alpha   90.00
_cell.angle_beta   90.00
_cell.angle_gamma   90.00
#
_symmetry.space_group_name_H-M   'P 1'
#
loop_
_entity.id
_entity.type
_entity.pdbx_description
1 polymer ?
#
loop_
_entity_poly.entity_id
_entity_poly.type
_entity_poly.pdbx_seq_one_letter_code
_entity_poly.pdbx_strand_id
1 'polypeptide(L)'
;GKLDDMRACIASPDPFSDAETITDFHLALAEASHNIALAYIMRGLYSLLRTSIRGNLEKMRAEPQSYTLILEHHEAILRNIKNGDPEAAANAARVHIKFVNESISRFDIEQKRLEQSQRRAQTLSVSPPTNP
;
A
#
# COMPACT_ATOMS: atom_id res chain seq x y z
N GLY A 1 -0.86 -17.08 -11.90
CA GLY A 1 -0.05 -16.00 -12.52
C GLY A 1 0.10 -14.87 -11.52
N LYS A 2 0.95 -13.85 -11.75
CA LYS A 2 1.32 -12.88 -10.69
C LYS A 2 0.14 -12.19 -9.97
N LEU A 3 -1.02 -12.02 -10.64
CA LEU A 3 -2.25 -11.54 -10.00
C LEU A 3 -2.91 -12.58 -9.08
N ASP A 4 -2.92 -13.86 -9.47
CA ASP A 4 -3.43 -14.94 -8.62
C ASP A 4 -2.55 -15.13 -7.38
N ASP A 5 -1.23 -14.98 -7.56
CA ASP A 5 -0.25 -15.02 -6.47
C ASP A 5 -0.53 -13.87 -5.49
N MET A 6 -0.77 -12.65 -6.01
CA MET A 6 -1.16 -11.49 -5.21
C MET A 6 -2.48 -11.69 -4.47
N ARG A 7 -3.49 -12.29 -5.12
CA ARG A 7 -4.78 -12.61 -4.50
C ARG A 7 -4.63 -13.62 -3.36
N ALA A 8 -3.81 -14.65 -3.54
CA ALA A 8 -3.52 -15.64 -2.50
C ALA A 8 -2.75 -15.03 -1.33
N CYS A 9 -1.83 -14.10 -1.62
CA CYS A 9 -1.04 -13.43 -0.61
C CYS A 9 -1.88 -12.48 0.25
N ILE A 10 -2.74 -11.65 -0.35
CA ILE A 10 -3.65 -10.75 0.37
C ILE A 10 -4.59 -11.49 1.33
N ALA A 11 -4.91 -12.76 1.05
CA ALA A 11 -5.70 -13.60 1.95
C ALA A 11 -4.89 -14.17 3.15
N SER A 12 -3.56 -14.01 3.14
CA SER A 12 -2.63 -14.51 4.16
C SER A 12 -2.31 -13.44 5.22
N PRO A 13 -2.07 -13.83 6.48
CA PRO A 13 -1.73 -12.91 7.55
C PRO A 13 -0.25 -12.47 7.58
N ASP A 14 0.56 -12.67 6.55
CA ASP A 14 1.99 -12.29 6.51
C ASP A 14 2.31 -11.13 5.54
N PRO A 15 2.68 -9.93 6.03
CA PRO A 15 2.92 -8.77 5.17
C PRO A 15 4.28 -8.83 4.45
N PHE A 16 5.20 -9.70 4.87
CA PHE A 16 6.48 -9.87 4.18
C PHE A 16 6.29 -10.59 2.85
N SER A 17 5.52 -11.68 2.86
CA SER A 17 5.13 -12.40 1.65
C SER A 17 4.34 -11.50 0.67
N ASP A 18 3.47 -10.62 1.20
CA ASP A 18 2.66 -9.70 0.39
C ASP A 18 3.52 -8.70 -0.38
N ALA A 19 4.51 -8.10 0.28
CA ALA A 19 5.32 -7.05 -0.32
C ALA A 19 6.17 -7.56 -1.51
N GLU A 20 6.75 -8.76 -1.39
CA GLU A 20 7.50 -9.37 -2.48
C GLU A 20 6.60 -9.69 -3.67
N THR A 21 5.45 -10.33 -3.40
CA THR A 21 4.48 -10.71 -4.44
C THR A 21 3.93 -9.50 -5.20
N ILE A 22 3.61 -8.41 -4.49
CA ILE A 22 3.11 -7.17 -5.11
C ILE A 22 4.23 -6.46 -5.90
N THR A 23 5.46 -6.44 -5.37
CA THR A 23 6.62 -5.87 -6.09
C THR A 23 6.86 -6.62 -7.41
N ASP A 24 6.80 -7.95 -7.36
CA ASP A 24 6.92 -8.81 -8.54
C ASP A 24 5.81 -8.57 -9.55
N PHE A 25 4.57 -8.35 -9.09
CA PHE A 25 3.47 -7.97 -9.97
C PHE A 25 3.77 -6.66 -10.70
N HIS A 26 4.23 -5.62 -10.00
CA HIS A 26 4.58 -4.35 -10.62
C HIS A 26 5.72 -4.50 -11.64
N LEU A 27 6.75 -5.29 -11.32
CA LEU A 27 7.84 -5.55 -12.26
C LEU A 27 7.36 -6.28 -13.51
N ALA A 28 6.53 -7.32 -13.36
CA ALA A 28 5.95 -8.04 -14.48
C ALA A 28 5.08 -7.12 -15.36
N LEU A 29 4.38 -6.15 -14.75
CA LEU A 29 3.60 -5.15 -15.48
C LEU A 29 4.49 -4.22 -16.31
N ALA A 30 5.60 -3.76 -15.74
CA ALA A 30 6.57 -2.92 -16.44
C ALA A 30 7.23 -3.68 -17.60
N GLU A 31 7.60 -4.94 -17.41
CA GLU A 31 8.14 -5.79 -18.47
C GLU A 31 7.12 -6.02 -19.59
N ALA A 32 5.85 -6.29 -19.24
CA ALA A 32 4.77 -6.49 -20.20
C ALA A 32 4.40 -5.21 -20.98
N SER A 33 4.71 -4.03 -20.45
CA SER A 33 4.51 -2.76 -21.16
C SER A 33 5.47 -2.54 -22.34
N HIS A 34 6.49 -3.40 -22.49
CA HIS A 34 7.59 -3.24 -23.44
C HIS A 34 8.33 -1.90 -23.30
N ASN A 35 8.23 -1.24 -22.14
CA ASN A 35 9.00 -0.05 -21.81
C ASN A 35 10.28 -0.45 -21.05
N ILE A 36 11.35 -0.66 -21.82
CA ILE A 36 12.66 -1.10 -21.30
C ILE A 36 13.21 -0.13 -20.24
N ALA A 37 13.01 1.18 -20.42
CA ALA A 37 13.45 2.18 -19.45
C ALA A 37 12.71 2.02 -18.10
N LEU A 38 11.39 1.86 -18.14
CA LEU A 38 10.57 1.64 -16.94
C LEU A 38 10.95 0.33 -16.24
N ALA A 39 11.10 -0.77 -16.98
CA ALA A 39 11.50 -2.05 -16.43
C ALA A 39 12.89 -1.97 -15.77
N TYR A 40 13.84 -1.28 -16.41
CA TYR A 40 15.18 -1.08 -15.87
C TYR A 40 15.17 -0.26 -14.56
N ILE A 41 14.41 0.83 -14.52
CA ILE A 41 14.24 1.66 -13.32
C ILE A 41 13.58 0.84 -12.20
N MET A 42 12.47 0.16 -12.49
CA MET A 42 11.76 -0.68 -11.51
C MET A 42 12.67 -1.76 -10.92
N ARG A 43 13.52 -2.37 -11.75
CA ARG A 43 14.48 -3.37 -11.31
C ARG A 43 15.60 -2.79 -10.44
N GLY A 44 16.12 -1.62 -10.81
CA GLY A 44 17.08 -0.88 -9.98
C GLY A 44 16.51 -0.40 -8.65
N LEU A 45 15.20 -0.14 -8.60
CA LEU A 45 14.48 0.31 -7.41
C LEU A 45 13.78 -0.83 -6.65
N TYR A 46 13.97 -2.09 -7.05
CA TYR A 46 13.19 -3.22 -6.54
C TYR A 46 13.19 -3.31 -5.00
N SER A 47 14.37 -3.18 -4.38
CA SER A 47 14.49 -3.25 -2.92
C SER A 47 13.81 -2.09 -2.20
N LEU A 48 13.85 -0.90 -2.79
CA LEU A 48 13.18 0.30 -2.27
C LEU A 48 11.66 0.17 -2.41
N LEU A 49 11.20 -0.28 -3.58
CA LEU A 49 9.79 -0.52 -3.85
C LEU A 49 9.21 -1.56 -2.88
N ARG A 50 9.91 -2.70 -2.69
CA ARG A 50 9.53 -3.73 -1.71
C ARG A 50 9.43 -3.18 -0.30
N THR A 51 10.40 -2.36 0.11
CA THR A 51 10.43 -1.75 1.45
C THR A 51 9.28 -0.77 1.64
N SER A 52 8.99 0.05 0.62
CA SER A 52 7.87 0.98 0.63
C SER A 52 6.52 0.25 0.68
N ILE A 53 6.33 -0.77 -0.15
CA ILE A 53 5.09 -1.56 -0.19
C ILE A 53 4.87 -2.24 1.16
N ARG A 54 5.90 -2.85 1.76
CA ARG A 54 5.80 -3.44 3.10
C ARG A 54 5.30 -2.44 4.13
N GLY A 55 5.92 -1.27 4.22
CA GLY A 55 5.50 -0.23 5.16
C GLY A 55 4.06 0.25 4.92
N ASN A 56 3.64 0.33 3.67
CA ASN A 56 2.27 0.70 3.32
C ASN A 56 1.27 -0.38 3.77
N LEU A 57 1.56 -1.65 3.50
CA LEU A 57 0.70 -2.78 3.91
C LEU A 57 0.60 -2.88 5.45
N GLU A 58 1.72 -2.72 6.16
CA GLU A 58 1.74 -2.69 7.62
C GLU A 58 0.80 -1.63 8.18
N LYS A 59 0.82 -0.40 7.65
CA LYS A 59 -0.10 0.67 8.03
C LYS A 59 -1.55 0.34 7.68
N MET A 60 -1.79 -0.27 6.52
CA MET A 60 -3.13 -0.56 6.02
C MET A 60 -3.78 -1.78 6.70
N ARG A 61 -3.05 -2.58 7.49
CA ARG A 61 -3.64 -3.67 8.31
C ARG A 61 -4.72 -3.22 9.29
N ALA A 62 -4.66 -1.98 9.74
CA ALA A 62 -5.68 -1.43 10.62
C ALA A 62 -7.06 -1.33 9.92
N GLU A 63 -7.11 -1.41 8.59
CA GLU A 63 -8.32 -1.29 7.78
C GLU A 63 -8.43 -2.46 6.79
N PRO A 64 -8.95 -3.63 7.20
CA PRO A 64 -9.02 -4.84 6.36
C PRO A 64 -9.73 -4.63 5.02
N GLN A 65 -10.70 -3.70 4.94
CA GLN A 65 -11.41 -3.35 3.72
C GLN A 65 -10.49 -2.76 2.63
N SER A 66 -9.38 -2.16 3.01
CA SER A 66 -8.40 -1.58 2.08
C SER A 66 -7.70 -2.61 1.20
N TYR A 67 -7.57 -3.86 1.68
CA TYR A 67 -6.92 -4.93 0.94
C TYR A 67 -7.75 -5.40 -0.25
N THR A 68 -9.07 -5.53 -0.08
CA THR A 68 -10.00 -5.85 -1.18
C THR A 68 -9.94 -4.78 -2.26
N LEU A 69 -9.96 -3.50 -1.88
CA LEU A 69 -9.86 -2.38 -2.83
C LEU A 69 -8.52 -2.35 -3.57
N ILE A 70 -7.40 -2.67 -2.90
CA ILE A 70 -6.09 -2.81 -3.56
C ILE A 70 -6.16 -3.86 -4.65
N LEU A 71 -6.72 -5.03 -4.36
CA LEU A 71 -6.82 -6.12 -5.34
C LEU A 71 -7.71 -5.72 -6.52
N GLU A 72 -8.87 -5.09 -6.27
CA GLU A 72 -9.76 -4.59 -7.32
C GLU A 72 -9.07 -3.58 -8.23
N HIS A 73 -8.26 -2.68 -7.67
CA HIS A 73 -7.47 -1.73 -8.46
C HIS A 73 -6.45 -2.44 -9.36
N HIS A 74 -5.74 -3.45 -8.84
CA HIS A 74 -4.77 -4.23 -9.61
C HIS A 74 -5.45 -5.04 -10.74
N GLU A 75 -6.62 -5.60 -10.46
CA GLU A 75 -7.45 -6.28 -11.46
C GLU A 75 -7.90 -5.33 -12.56
N ALA A 76 -8.32 -4.11 -12.22
CA ALA A 76 -8.72 -3.11 -13.20
C ALA A 76 -7.56 -2.71 -14.12
N ILE A 77 -6.36 -2.50 -13.57
CA ILE A 77 -5.15 -2.22 -14.35
C ILE A 77 -4.88 -3.35 -15.34
N LEU A 78 -4.82 -4.60 -14.85
CA LEU A 78 -4.52 -5.75 -15.71
C LEU A 78 -5.59 -5.96 -16.79
N ARG A 79 -6.86 -5.76 -16.45
CA ARG A 79 -7.98 -5.88 -17.39
C ARG A 79 -7.85 -4.89 -18.54
N ASN A 80 -7.57 -3.62 -18.25
CA ASN A 80 -7.41 -2.59 -19.28
C ASN A 80 -6.19 -2.86 -20.17
N ILE A 81 -5.09 -3.36 -19.59
CA ILE A 81 -3.91 -3.79 -20.37
C ILE A 81 -4.26 -4.96 -21.30
N LYS A 82 -4.94 -5.99 -20.79
CA LYS A 82 -5.37 -7.14 -21.61
C LYS A 82 -6.32 -6.76 -22.73
N ASN A 83 -7.14 -5.73 -22.51
CA ASN A 83 -8.06 -5.20 -23.52
C ASN A 83 -7.37 -4.27 -24.54
N GLY A 84 -6.09 -3.95 -24.35
CA GLY A 84 -5.34 -3.05 -25.25
C GLY A 84 -5.71 -1.58 -25.10
N ASP A 85 -6.23 -1.15 -23.94
CA ASP A 85 -6.58 0.25 -23.64
C ASP A 85 -5.52 0.89 -22.73
N PRO A 86 -4.48 1.54 -23.28
CA PRO A 86 -3.40 2.12 -22.51
C PRO A 86 -3.84 3.33 -21.68
N GLU A 87 -4.84 4.10 -22.13
CA GLU A 87 -5.33 5.27 -21.41
C GLU A 87 -6.12 4.85 -20.17
N ALA A 88 -7.03 3.89 -20.31
CA ALA A 88 -7.77 3.33 -19.18
C ALA A 88 -6.84 2.60 -18.18
N ALA A 89 -5.81 1.91 -18.66
CA ALA A 89 -4.80 1.29 -17.80
C ALA A 89 -4.03 2.35 -16.99
N ALA A 90 -3.59 3.42 -17.63
CA ALA A 90 -2.89 4.52 -16.97
C ALA A 90 -3.79 5.24 -15.96
N ASN A 91 -5.07 5.43 -16.27
CA ASN A 91 -6.03 6.01 -15.34
C ASN A 91 -6.25 5.10 -14.11
N ALA A 92 -6.45 3.80 -14.32
CA ALA A 92 -6.58 2.83 -13.23
C ALA A 92 -5.35 2.81 -12.32
N ALA A 93 -4.14 2.90 -12.88
CA ALA A 93 -2.90 3.00 -12.12
C ALA A 93 -2.82 4.30 -11.29
N ARG A 94 -3.27 5.44 -11.82
CA ARG A 94 -3.34 6.70 -11.06
C ARG A 94 -4.33 6.62 -9.90
N VAL A 95 -5.49 6.01 -10.13
CA VAL A 95 -6.48 5.76 -9.07
C VAL A 95 -5.87 4.91 -7.96
N HIS A 96 -5.17 3.83 -8.33
CA HIS A 96 -4.47 2.97 -7.37
C HIS A 96 -3.47 3.75 -6.50
N ILE A 97 -2.55 4.50 -7.13
CA ILE A 97 -1.52 5.26 -6.42
C ILE A 97 -2.14 6.32 -5.50
N LYS A 98 -3.18 7.02 -5.99
CA LYS A 98 -3.91 8.00 -5.19
C LYS A 98 -4.53 7.36 -3.95
N PHE A 99 -5.19 6.22 -4.10
CA PHE A 99 -5.79 5.49 -2.98
C PHE A 99 -4.77 5.08 -1.92
N VAL A 100 -3.61 4.54 -2.35
CA VAL A 100 -2.52 4.15 -1.44
C VAL A 100 -2.02 5.37 -0.66
N ASN A 101 -1.74 6.49 -1.35
CA ASN A 101 -1.28 7.73 -0.71
C ASN A 101 -2.28 8.29 0.30
N GLU A 102 -3.57 8.32 -0.06
CA GLU A 102 -4.63 8.78 0.83
C GLU A 102 -4.78 7.87 2.05
N SER A 103 -4.66 6.55 1.88
CA SER A 103 -4.77 5.58 2.97
C SER A 103 -3.63 5.72 3.98
N ILE A 104 -2.40 5.92 3.49
CA ILE A 104 -1.24 6.19 4.36
C ILE A 104 -1.40 7.51 5.10
N SER A 105 -1.84 8.56 4.40
CA SER A 105 -2.07 9.88 5.01
C SER A 105 -3.14 9.82 6.11
N ARG A 106 -4.26 9.13 5.86
CA ARG A 106 -5.30 8.90 6.87
C ARG A 106 -4.74 8.18 8.09
N PHE A 107 -3.96 7.12 7.90
CA PHE A 107 -3.32 6.39 8.99
C PHE A 107 -2.40 7.30 9.83
N ASP A 108 -1.53 8.07 9.18
CA ASP A 108 -0.59 8.95 9.89
C ASP A 108 -1.31 10.06 10.68
N ILE A 109 -2.41 10.59 10.15
CA ILE A 109 -3.26 11.55 10.86
C ILE A 109 -3.91 10.91 12.08
N GLU A 110 -4.45 9.70 11.94
CA GLU A 110 -5.13 9.00 13.03
C GLU A 110 -4.15 8.59 14.15
N GLN A 111 -2.96 8.10 13.79
CA GLN A 111 -1.91 7.82 14.78
C GLN A 111 -1.53 9.08 15.57
N LYS A 112 -1.33 10.22 14.90
CA LYS A 112 -1.05 11.50 15.59
C LYS A 112 -2.18 11.91 16.54
N ARG A 113 -3.44 11.70 16.16
CA ARG A 113 -4.59 11.99 17.04
C ARG A 113 -4.58 11.11 18.28
N LEU A 114 -4.31 9.81 18.13
CA LEU A 114 -4.21 8.86 19.23
C LEU A 114 -3.07 9.24 20.18
N GLU A 115 -1.88 9.54 19.67
CA GLU A 115 -0.74 9.99 20.47
C GLU A 115 -1.06 11.26 21.28
N GLN A 116 -1.72 12.24 20.66
CA GLN A 116 -2.14 13.47 21.34
C GLN A 116 -3.21 13.21 22.41
N SER A 117 -4.13 12.27 22.18
CA SER A 117 -5.13 11.85 23.16
C SER A 117 -4.47 11.17 24.37
N GLN A 118 -3.55 10.24 24.13
CA GLN A 118 -2.81 9.52 25.17
C GLN A 118 -1.97 10.46 26.04
N ARG A 119 -1.25 11.42 25.42
CA ARG A 119 -0.49 12.45 26.16
C ARG A 119 -1.38 13.27 27.07
N ARG A 120 -2.55 13.70 26.58
CA ARG A 120 -3.53 14.45 27.40
C ARG A 120 -4.04 13.62 28.58
N ALA A 121 -4.38 12.36 28.35
CA ALA A 121 -4.83 11.45 29.41
C ALA A 121 -3.75 11.23 30.49
N GLN A 122 -2.47 11.08 30.10
CA GLN A 122 -1.36 10.97 31.04
C GLN A 122 -1.17 12.24 31.87
N THR A 123 -1.24 13.43 31.24
CA THR A 123 -1.14 14.70 31.97
C THR A 123 -2.27 14.88 32.98
N LEU A 124 -3.51 14.45 32.67
CA LEU A 124 -4.63 14.50 33.62
C LEU A 124 -4.52 13.47 34.76
N SER A 125 -3.81 12.35 34.56
CA SER A 125 -3.60 11.33 35.61
C SER A 125 -2.53 11.70 36.64
N VAL A 126 -1.69 12.70 36.37
CA VAL A 126 -0.71 13.24 37.32
C VAL A 126 -1.41 14.34 38.14
N SER A 127 -2.01 13.97 39.27
CA SER A 127 -2.54 14.95 40.23
C SER A 127 -1.40 15.85 40.76
N PRO A 128 -1.64 17.16 40.98
CA PRO A 128 -0.61 18.03 41.54
C PRO A 128 -0.28 17.57 42.96
N PRO A 129 0.98 17.72 43.44
CA PRO A 129 1.31 17.40 44.81
C PRO A 129 0.43 18.26 45.73
N THR A 130 -0.41 17.59 46.53
CA THR A 130 -1.08 18.18 47.69
C THR A 130 0.02 18.66 48.64
N ASN A 131 0.32 19.95 48.59
CA ASN A 131 1.24 20.57 49.54
C ASN A 131 0.48 20.84 50.86
N PRO A 132 1.12 20.60 52.02
CA PRO A 132 0.49 20.71 53.33
C PRO A 132 0.14 22.15 53.72
#